data_AF-A0A4Q5YGN7-F1
#
_entry.id   AF-A0A4Q5YGN7-F1
#
_cell.length_a   1.000
_cell.length_b   1.000
_cell.length_c   1.000
_cell.angle_alpha   90.00
_cell.angle_beta   90.00
_cell.angle_gamma   90.00
#
_symmetry.space_group_name_H-M   'P 1'
#
loop_
_entity.id
_entity.type
_entity.pdbx_description
1 polymer ?
#
loop_
_entity_poly.entity_id
_entity_poly.type
_entity_poly.pdbx_seq_one_letter_code
_entity_poly.pdbx_strand_id
1 'polypeptide(L)'
;MPLLLLGKMLRLNIDQTSTAYGNYAVPSDNPYINDPDIDDRIYALGLRNPFRWSFDRLNNDIWIGDVGQNKVEEINYRAAGSTAMVNYGWRCFEGFPSTPGVPDCSPVNYVPPVYEYPNPDPGSSAVTGGYVYRGTEFPNFQ
;
A
#
# COMPACT_ATOMS: atom_id res chain seq x y z
N MET A 1 -4.20 -15.20 5.89
CA MET A 1 -3.29 -15.30 7.05
C MET A 1 -2.76 -13.92 7.37
N PRO A 2 -3.41 -13.16 8.26
CA PRO A 2 -3.09 -11.75 8.47
C PRO A 2 -2.06 -11.48 9.59
N LEU A 3 -1.34 -12.51 10.05
CA LEU A 3 -0.13 -12.38 10.89
C LEU A 3 1.18 -12.34 10.08
N LEU A 4 1.11 -12.61 8.76
CA LEU A 4 2.25 -12.52 7.85
C LEU A 4 2.43 -11.07 7.37
N LEU A 5 3.65 -10.54 7.49
CA LEU A 5 3.97 -9.16 7.13
C LEU A 5 4.34 -8.95 5.65
N LEU A 6 4.07 -9.93 4.79
CA LEU A 6 4.33 -9.82 3.35
C LEU A 6 3.23 -9.03 2.65
N GLY A 7 3.60 -8.12 1.74
CA GLY A 7 2.64 -7.31 1.01
C GLY A 7 1.82 -6.39 1.91
N LYS A 8 2.52 -5.68 2.81
CA LYS A 8 1.97 -4.79 3.83
C LYS A 8 2.76 -3.49 3.88
N MET A 9 2.10 -2.40 4.25
CA MET A 9 2.80 -1.26 4.85
C MET A 9 2.71 -1.38 6.37
N LEU A 10 3.80 -1.06 7.06
CA LEU A 10 3.86 -1.04 8.52
C LEU A 10 4.00 0.42 9.00
N ARG A 11 3.39 0.75 10.15
CA ARG A 11 3.54 2.05 10.81
C ARG A 11 3.99 1.80 12.25
N LEU A 12 5.17 2.31 12.59
CA LEU A 12 5.83 2.08 13.87
C LEU A 12 6.08 3.41 14.58
N ASN A 13 6.02 3.39 15.91
CA ASN A 13 6.48 4.49 16.75
C ASN A 13 7.90 4.17 17.23
N ILE A 14 8.89 4.88 16.69
CA ILE A 14 10.31 4.68 17.02
C ILE A 14 10.77 5.49 18.23
N ASP A 15 9.95 6.41 18.73
CA ASP A 15 10.28 7.25 19.88
C ASP A 15 9.97 6.56 21.22
N GLN A 16 9.42 5.34 21.17
CA GLN A 16 9.02 4.57 22.34
C GLN A 16 9.49 3.13 22.21
N THR A 17 9.91 2.53 23.32
CA THR A 17 10.15 1.09 23.42
C THR A 17 8.89 0.37 23.90
N SER A 18 8.79 -0.92 23.64
CA SER A 18 7.70 -1.76 24.14
C SER A 18 8.20 -3.13 24.55
N THR A 19 7.53 -3.75 25.52
CA THR A 19 7.84 -5.13 25.92
C THR A 19 7.59 -6.13 24.78
N ALA A 20 6.61 -5.84 23.90
CA ALA A 20 6.25 -6.70 22.79
C ALA A 20 7.24 -6.64 21.62
N TYR A 21 7.83 -5.47 21.34
CA TYR A 21 8.62 -5.23 20.11
C TYR A 21 10.04 -4.70 20.35
N GLY A 22 10.43 -4.48 21.59
CA GLY A 22 11.76 -4.00 21.96
C GLY A 22 11.95 -2.50 21.67
N ASN A 23 12.66 -2.18 20.60
CA ASN A 23 13.14 -0.82 20.31
C ASN A 23 12.10 0.10 19.66
N TYR A 24 10.88 -0.37 19.45
CA TYR A 24 9.77 0.43 18.94
C TYR A 24 8.47 0.03 19.64
N ALA A 25 7.46 0.88 19.49
CA ALA A 25 6.07 0.59 19.82
C ALA A 25 5.20 0.67 18.57
N VAL A 26 3.95 0.26 18.69
CA VAL A 26 2.93 0.51 17.66
C VAL A 26 2.16 1.78 18.06
N PRO A 27 1.91 2.73 17.14
CA PRO A 27 1.05 3.87 17.42
C PRO A 27 -0.34 3.39 17.88
N SER A 28 -0.89 3.99 18.95
CA SER A 28 -2.18 3.58 19.51
C SER A 28 -3.37 3.82 18.56
N ASP A 29 -3.16 4.61 17.52
CA ASP A 29 -4.10 4.94 16.46
C ASP A 29 -3.87 4.13 15.17
N ASN A 30 -3.06 3.06 15.21
CA ASN A 30 -2.87 2.21 14.04
C ASN A 30 -4.19 1.47 13.70
N PRO A 31 -4.53 1.25 12.41
CA PRO A 31 -5.88 0.82 12.01
C PRO A 31 -6.34 -0.53 12.57
N TYR A 32 -5.40 -1.39 12.98
CA TYR A 32 -5.68 -2.79 13.33
C TYR A 32 -5.35 -3.15 14.78
N ILE A 33 -5.06 -2.19 15.65
CA ILE A 33 -4.59 -2.43 17.04
C ILE A 33 -5.57 -3.24 17.93
N ASN A 34 -6.82 -3.40 17.51
CA ASN A 34 -7.85 -4.16 18.24
C ASN A 34 -8.34 -5.39 17.45
N ASP A 35 -7.68 -5.73 16.34
CA ASP A 35 -8.05 -6.88 15.51
C ASP A 35 -7.14 -8.06 15.87
N PRO A 36 -7.65 -9.11 16.56
CA PRO A 36 -6.83 -10.23 16.98
C PRO A 36 -6.29 -11.08 15.83
N ASP A 37 -6.83 -10.92 14.62
CA ASP A 37 -6.43 -11.67 13.44
C ASP A 37 -5.36 -10.97 12.60
N ILE A 38 -5.09 -9.68 12.88
CA ILE A 38 -4.17 -8.82 12.13
C ILE A 38 -3.05 -8.31 13.03
N ASP A 39 -1.82 -8.36 12.55
CA ASP A 39 -0.68 -7.82 13.31
C ASP A 39 -0.80 -6.30 13.52
N ASP A 40 -0.74 -5.86 14.77
CA ASP A 40 -0.91 -4.45 15.18
C ASP A 40 0.00 -3.48 14.43
N ARG A 41 1.16 -3.91 13.91
CA ARG A 41 2.10 -3.06 13.15
C ARG A 41 1.58 -2.69 11.76
N ILE A 42 0.62 -3.43 11.23
CA ILE A 42 0.10 -3.23 9.87
C ILE A 42 -0.64 -1.90 9.79
N TYR A 43 -0.32 -1.13 8.75
CA TYR A 43 -0.99 0.12 8.40
C TYR A 43 -1.88 -0.03 7.17
N ALA A 44 -1.46 -0.87 6.21
CA ALA A 44 -2.25 -1.20 5.03
C ALA A 44 -2.07 -2.66 4.61
N LEU A 45 -3.17 -3.28 4.19
CA LEU A 45 -3.23 -4.63 3.63
C LEU A 45 -3.25 -4.59 2.09
N GLY A 46 -3.14 -5.77 1.49
CA GLY A 46 -3.51 -5.97 0.09
C GLY A 46 -2.54 -5.39 -0.94
N LEU A 47 -1.28 -5.19 -0.57
CA LEU A 47 -0.24 -4.83 -1.52
C LEU A 47 0.48 -6.08 -2.02
N ARG A 48 1.03 -6.06 -3.23
CA ARG A 48 1.89 -7.14 -3.74
C ARG A 48 3.35 -6.85 -3.41
N ASN A 49 3.88 -5.80 -4.01
CA ASN A 49 5.26 -5.36 -3.97
C ASN A 49 5.30 -3.83 -4.08
N PRO A 50 5.03 -3.11 -2.97
CA PRO A 50 5.02 -1.65 -2.92
C PRO A 50 6.45 -1.09 -3.00
N PHE A 51 7.07 -1.22 -4.17
CA PHE A 51 8.51 -1.07 -4.39
C PHE A 51 8.98 0.35 -4.11
N ARG A 52 8.23 1.35 -4.58
CA ARG A 52 8.52 2.75 -4.31
C ARG A 52 7.25 3.52 -4.01
N TRP A 53 7.34 4.35 -2.99
CA TRP A 53 6.25 5.18 -2.50
C TRP A 53 6.83 6.45 -1.88
N SER A 54 6.01 7.48 -1.70
CA SER A 54 6.44 8.73 -1.08
C SER A 54 5.31 9.45 -0.37
N PHE A 55 5.69 10.40 0.49
CA PHE A 55 4.80 11.42 0.99
C PHE A 55 4.79 12.60 0.00
N ASP A 56 3.60 13.05 -0.39
CA ASP A 56 3.44 14.31 -1.09
C ASP A 56 3.87 15.45 -0.18
N ARG A 57 4.77 16.30 -0.67
CA ARG A 57 5.36 17.40 0.11
C ARG A 57 4.36 18.51 0.45
N LEU A 58 3.22 18.59 -0.24
CA LEU A 58 2.22 19.62 0.00
C LEU A 58 1.29 19.26 1.16
N ASN A 59 0.84 18.01 1.23
CA ASN A 59 -0.24 17.59 2.12
C ASN A 59 0.08 16.32 2.94
N ASN A 60 1.25 15.70 2.72
CA ASN A 60 1.71 14.46 3.35
C ASN A 60 0.89 13.22 3.00
N ASP A 61 0.08 13.27 1.93
CA ASP A 61 -0.58 12.07 1.43
C ASP A 61 0.46 11.06 0.93
N ILE A 62 0.15 9.78 1.07
CA ILE A 62 1.05 8.71 0.65
C ILE A 62 0.61 8.20 -0.72
N TRP A 63 1.56 8.21 -1.66
CA TRP A 63 1.39 7.67 -3.00
C TRP A 63 2.30 6.45 -3.15
N ILE A 64 1.71 5.34 -3.58
CA ILE A 64 2.32 4.02 -3.52
C ILE A 64 2.35 3.43 -4.93
N GLY A 65 3.54 3.21 -5.48
CA GLY A 65 3.71 2.35 -6.64
C GLY A 65 3.77 0.90 -6.20
N ASP A 66 2.75 0.11 -6.57
CA ASP A 66 2.69 -1.32 -6.31
C ASP A 66 2.97 -2.11 -7.59
N VAL A 67 4.07 -2.86 -7.59
CA VAL A 67 4.52 -3.61 -8.77
C VAL A 67 3.68 -4.87 -8.90
N GLY A 68 3.04 -5.04 -10.05
CA GLY A 68 2.19 -6.18 -10.36
C GLY A 68 2.94 -7.48 -10.61
N GLN A 69 2.19 -8.55 -10.79
CA GLN A 69 2.74 -9.88 -11.06
C GLN A 69 2.97 -10.11 -12.55
N ASN A 70 2.00 -9.76 -13.38
CA ASN A 70 1.89 -10.16 -14.77
C ASN A 70 1.37 -9.05 -15.69
N LYS A 71 0.28 -8.37 -15.32
CA LYS A 71 -0.54 -7.64 -16.30
C LYS A 71 -0.62 -6.15 -16.06
N VAL A 72 -0.49 -5.72 -14.82
CA VAL A 72 -0.82 -4.34 -14.46
C VAL A 72 0.15 -3.84 -13.41
N GLU A 73 0.60 -2.61 -13.58
CA GLU A 73 1.28 -1.84 -12.55
C GLU A 73 0.30 -0.84 -11.94
N GLU A 74 0.38 -0.63 -10.63
CA GLU A 74 -0.65 0.12 -9.88
C GLU A 74 -0.08 1.33 -9.16
N ILE A 75 -0.88 2.40 -9.12
CA ILE A 75 -0.72 3.51 -8.18
C ILE A 75 -1.86 3.43 -7.17
N ASN A 76 -1.48 3.28 -5.90
CA ASN A 76 -2.36 3.30 -4.74
C ASN A 76 -2.18 4.61 -3.96
N TYR A 77 -3.23 5.05 -3.27
CA TYR A 77 -3.28 6.32 -2.55
C TYR A 77 -3.76 6.11 -1.11
N ARG A 78 -3.14 6.84 -0.19
CA ARG A 78 -3.58 6.92 1.19
C ARG A 78 -3.48 8.33 1.72
N ALA A 79 -4.60 8.88 2.18
CA ALA A 79 -4.64 10.20 2.80
C ALA A 79 -3.72 10.28 4.04
N ALA A 80 -3.08 11.43 4.22
CA ALA A 80 -2.22 11.72 5.35
C ALA A 80 -2.91 11.44 6.69
N GLY A 81 -2.22 10.74 7.59
CA GLY A 81 -2.71 10.46 8.94
C GLY A 81 -3.98 9.60 9.03
N SER A 82 -4.46 9.03 7.92
CA SER A 82 -5.67 8.22 7.93
C SER A 82 -5.47 6.97 8.79
N THR A 83 -6.43 6.71 9.70
CA THR A 83 -6.44 5.55 10.60
C THR A 83 -7.49 4.51 10.18
N ALA A 84 -8.17 4.71 9.05
CA ALA A 84 -9.17 3.78 8.55
C ALA A 84 -8.54 2.47 8.05
N MET A 85 -9.12 1.31 8.34
CA MET A 85 -8.65 0.05 7.77
C MET A 85 -8.66 0.10 6.23
N VAL A 86 -7.63 -0.43 5.58
CA VAL A 86 -7.51 -0.42 4.11
C VAL A 86 -6.86 -1.69 3.58
N ASN A 87 -7.42 -2.20 2.49
CA ASN A 87 -6.90 -3.35 1.77
C ASN A 87 -6.88 -3.05 0.27
N TYR A 88 -5.69 -3.00 -0.34
CA TYR A 88 -5.56 -2.71 -1.78
C TYR A 88 -5.85 -3.91 -2.69
N GLY A 89 -6.33 -5.02 -2.14
CA GLY A 89 -6.95 -6.10 -2.90
C GLY A 89 -6.04 -7.25 -3.29
N TRP A 90 -4.72 -7.12 -3.23
CA TRP A 90 -3.82 -8.24 -3.51
C TRP A 90 -4.06 -9.40 -2.52
N ARG A 91 -4.22 -10.66 -2.97
CA ARG A 91 -4.03 -11.17 -4.34
C ARG A 91 -5.30 -11.33 -5.16
N CYS A 92 -6.46 -10.86 -4.69
CA CYS A 92 -7.73 -10.97 -5.41
C CYS A 92 -7.71 -10.18 -6.71
N PHE A 93 -7.12 -9.00 -6.66
CA PHE A 93 -7.02 -8.08 -7.79
C PHE A 93 -5.55 -7.77 -8.10
N GLU A 94 -5.30 -7.53 -9.39
CA GLU A 94 -4.06 -7.01 -9.95
C GLU A 94 -4.48 -5.86 -10.89
N GLY A 95 -4.54 -4.66 -10.34
CA GLY A 95 -5.24 -3.52 -10.89
C GLY A 95 -6.72 -3.51 -10.48
N PHE A 96 -7.56 -2.98 -11.37
CA PHE A 96 -9.00 -3.17 -11.36
C PHE A 96 -9.44 -4.62 -11.70
N PRO A 97 -8.74 -5.37 -12.58
CA PRO A 97 -9.12 -6.75 -12.91
C PRO A 97 -8.85 -7.76 -11.79
N SER A 98 -9.65 -8.82 -11.74
CA SER A 98 -9.34 -10.00 -10.91
C SER A 98 -8.04 -10.67 -11.38
N THR A 99 -7.22 -11.11 -10.42
CA THR A 99 -5.96 -11.78 -10.72
C THR A 99 -6.22 -13.12 -11.42
N PRO A 100 -5.65 -13.36 -12.62
CA PRO A 100 -5.85 -14.62 -13.33
C PRO A 100 -5.41 -15.84 -12.51
N GLY A 101 -6.26 -16.86 -12.44
CA GLY A 101 -5.99 -18.11 -11.72
C GLY A 101 -6.15 -18.01 -10.20
N VAL A 102 -6.57 -16.86 -9.67
CA VAL A 102 -7.00 -16.72 -8.28
C VAL A 102 -8.53 -16.88 -8.23
N PRO A 103 -9.09 -17.73 -7.34
CA PRO A 103 -10.53 -17.81 -7.16
C PRO A 103 -11.13 -16.46 -6.78
N ASP A 104 -12.37 -16.22 -7.19
CA ASP A 104 -13.09 -15.00 -6.82
C ASP A 104 -13.04 -14.77 -5.30
N CYS A 105 -12.66 -13.57 -4.92
CA CYS A 105 -12.62 -13.17 -3.52
C CYS A 105 -13.03 -11.72 -3.33
N SER A 106 -13.51 -11.42 -2.13
CA SER A 106 -14.02 -10.11 -1.75
C SER A 106 -13.28 -9.64 -0.49
N PRO A 107 -12.14 -8.94 -0.66
CA PRO A 107 -11.38 -8.43 0.47
C PRO A 107 -12.21 -7.40 1.25
N VAL A 108 -12.22 -7.52 2.58
CA VAL A 108 -12.86 -6.54 3.46
C VAL A 108 -12.07 -5.24 3.40
N ASN A 109 -12.78 -4.10 3.38
CA ASN A 109 -12.21 -2.75 3.26
C ASN A 109 -11.37 -2.59 1.98
N TYR A 110 -11.83 -3.19 0.87
CA TYR A 110 -11.20 -3.06 -0.43
C TYR A 110 -11.21 -1.61 -0.92
N VAL A 111 -10.03 -1.12 -1.31
CA VAL A 111 -9.85 0.16 -1.98
C VAL A 111 -9.09 -0.13 -3.28
N PRO A 112 -9.68 0.15 -4.46
CA PRO A 112 -9.00 -0.07 -5.74
C PRO A 112 -7.88 0.95 -5.95
N PRO A 113 -6.94 0.69 -6.88
CA PRO A 113 -5.93 1.66 -7.24
C PRO A 113 -6.55 2.94 -7.82
N VAL A 114 -5.85 4.06 -7.65
CA VAL A 114 -6.25 5.35 -8.25
C VAL A 114 -5.83 5.47 -9.70
N TYR A 115 -4.83 4.68 -10.12
CA TYR A 115 -4.40 4.57 -11.49
C TYR A 115 -3.76 3.22 -11.73
N GLU A 116 -3.90 2.72 -12.96
CA GLU A 116 -3.25 1.50 -13.41
C GLU A 116 -2.71 1.68 -14.82
N TYR A 117 -1.69 0.92 -15.17
CA TYR A 117 -1.23 0.83 -16.56
C TYR A 117 -0.76 -0.59 -16.88
N PRO A 118 -0.87 -1.03 -18.16
CA PRO A 118 -0.51 -2.38 -18.53
C PRO A 118 0.99 -2.62 -18.36
N ASN A 119 1.32 -3.77 -17.79
CA ASN A 119 2.64 -4.36 -17.91
C ASN A 119 2.69 -5.09 -19.27
N PRO A 120 3.43 -4.57 -20.27
CA PRO A 120 3.33 -5.02 -21.67
C PRO A 120 3.71 -6.48 -21.85
N ASP A 121 4.70 -6.96 -21.09
CA ASP A 121 5.05 -8.37 -20.95
C ASP A 121 5.18 -8.74 -19.46
N PRO A 122 4.75 -9.92 -19.00
CA PRO A 122 4.82 -10.29 -17.59
C PRO A 122 6.21 -10.09 -16.97
N GLY A 123 6.30 -9.18 -15.99
CA GLY A 123 7.54 -8.85 -15.29
C GLY A 123 8.52 -7.95 -16.07
N SER A 124 8.14 -7.41 -17.22
CA SER A 124 9.00 -6.55 -18.05
C SER A 124 8.99 -5.09 -17.65
N SER A 125 7.93 -4.64 -16.98
CA SER A 125 7.80 -3.30 -16.42
C SER A 125 7.67 -3.36 -14.91
N ALA A 126 8.08 -2.27 -14.27
CA ALA A 126 7.87 -2.04 -12.86
C ALA A 126 7.53 -0.57 -12.65
N VAL A 127 6.50 -0.29 -11.85
CA VAL A 127 6.30 1.04 -11.30
C VAL A 127 7.48 1.38 -10.39
N THR A 128 8.23 2.40 -10.78
CA THR A 128 9.41 2.91 -10.06
C THR A 128 9.26 4.36 -9.64
N GLY A 129 8.03 4.88 -9.72
CA GLY A 129 7.62 6.23 -9.31
C GLY A 129 6.92 6.25 -7.95
N GLY A 130 5.89 7.09 -7.83
CA GLY A 130 5.15 7.30 -6.58
C GLY A 130 5.41 8.66 -5.92
N TYR A 131 5.98 9.62 -6.66
CA TYR A 131 6.15 11.01 -6.24
C TYR A 131 5.18 11.92 -6.97
N VAL A 132 4.52 12.82 -6.23
CA VAL A 132 3.74 13.89 -6.82
C VAL A 132 4.68 15.02 -7.24
N TYR A 133 4.65 15.37 -8.53
CA TYR A 133 5.41 16.50 -9.04
C TYR A 133 4.75 17.82 -8.61
N ARG A 134 5.55 18.71 -8.03
CA ARG A 134 5.11 20.03 -7.53
C ARG A 134 6.01 21.16 -8.05
N GLY A 135 6.83 20.89 -9.06
CA GLY A 135 7.75 21.87 -9.63
C GLY A 135 7.08 22.78 -10.66
N THR A 136 7.78 23.83 -11.06
CA THR A 136 7.32 24.78 -12.09
C THR A 136 8.04 24.61 -13.43
N GLU A 137 9.10 23.80 -13.48
CA GLU A 137 9.93 23.60 -14.68
C GLU A 137 9.20 22.77 -15.75
N PHE A 138 8.38 21.82 -15.34
CA PHE A 138 7.56 20.97 -16.21
C PHE A 138 6.08 21.09 -15.81
N PRO A 139 5.39 22.20 -16.16
CA PRO A 139 4.02 22.45 -15.74
C PRO A 139 3.02 21.38 -16.20
N ASN A 140 3.32 20.67 -17.29
CA ASN A 140 2.51 19.58 -17.82
C ASN A 140 2.55 18.30 -16.97
N PHE A 141 3.37 18.25 -15.91
CA PHE A 141 3.41 17.17 -14.93
C PHE A 141 2.72 17.54 -13.61
N GLN A 142 2.09 18.71 -13.50
CA GLN A 142 1.27 19.09 -12.33
C GLN A 142 -0.10 18.40 -12.34
#